data_AF-A0A957F252-F1
#
_entry.id   AF-A0A957F252-F1
#
_cell.length_a   1.000
_cell.length_b   1.000
_cell.length_c   1.000
_cell.angle_alpha   90.00
_cell.angle_beta   90.00
_cell.angle_gamma   90.00
#
_symmetry.space_group_name_H-M   'P 1'
#
loop_
_entity.id
_entity.type
_entity.pdbx_description
1 polymer ?
#
loop_
_entity_poly.entity_id
_entity_poly.type
_entity_poly.pdbx_seq_one_letter_code
_entity_poly.pdbx_strand_id
1 'polypeptide(L)' 'LYTDGITEAQNAADELFGEARLETAVAAHAANHAHHIQQALLDAVAAFTAGAPQFDDIACLTLKRLPPTP' A
#
# COMPACT_ATOMS: atom_id res chain seq x y z
N LEU A 1 6.30 6.13 -3.62
CA LEU A 1 5.75 6.46 -4.95
C LEU A 1 4.81 5.34 -5.34
N TYR A 2 3.63 5.66 -5.85
CA TYR A 2 2.62 4.68 -6.24
C TYR A 2 1.83 5.20 -7.45
N THR A 3 1.19 4.28 -8.18
CA THR A 3 0.12 4.62 -9.13
C THR A 3 -1.23 4.68 -8.41
N ASP A 4 -2.17 5.41 -9.00
CA ASP A 4 -3.57 5.52 -8.57
C ASP A 4 -4.27 4.16 -8.44
N GLY A 5 -3.88 3.14 -9.20
CA GLY A 5 -4.34 1.76 -9.00
C GLY A 5 -4.25 1.23 -7.55
N ILE A 6 -3.38 1.77 -6.70
CA ILE A 6 -3.40 1.47 -5.24
C ILE A 6 -4.61 2.12 -4.56
N THR A 7 -4.82 3.41 -4.75
CA THR A 7 -5.86 4.18 -4.06
C THR A 7 -7.25 3.92 -4.63
N GLU A 8 -7.33 3.57 -5.92
CA GLU A 8 -8.55 3.23 -6.65
C GLU A 8 -8.91 1.74 -6.58
N ALA A 9 -8.13 0.91 -5.91
CA ALA A 9 -8.49 -0.47 -5.66
C ALA A 9 -9.84 -0.55 -4.92
N GLN A 10 -10.79 -1.32 -5.46
CA GLN A 10 -12.16 -1.40 -4.95
C GLN A 10 -12.42 -2.71 -4.23
N ASN A 11 -13.24 -2.64 -3.18
CA ASN A 11 -13.85 -3.83 -2.58
C ASN A 11 -15.18 -4.17 -3.27
N ALA A 12 -15.84 -5.24 -2.83
CA ALA A 12 -17.12 -5.68 -3.40
C ALA A 12 -18.30 -4.71 -3.16
N ALA A 13 -18.11 -3.66 -2.36
CA ALA A 13 -19.09 -2.60 -2.12
C ALA A 13 -18.78 -1.31 -2.91
N ASP A 14 -17.91 -1.40 -3.92
CA ASP A 14 -17.42 -0.28 -4.74
C ASP A 14 -16.73 0.83 -3.92
N GLU A 15 -16.28 0.53 -2.70
CA GLU A 15 -15.51 1.46 -1.89
C GLU A 15 -14.05 1.44 -2.33
N LEU A 16 -13.46 2.62 -2.48
CA LEU A 16 -12.04 2.77 -2.79
C LEU A 16 -11.18 2.55 -1.54
N PHE A 17 -10.00 1.95 -1.73
CA PHE A 17 -9.01 1.81 -0.68
C PHE A 17 -8.64 3.17 -0.08
N GLY A 18 -8.33 4.12 -0.96
CA GLY A 18 -8.12 5.54 -0.65
C GLY A 18 -6.79 5.85 0.05
N GLU A 19 -6.45 7.14 0.06
CA GLU A 19 -5.19 7.64 0.64
C GLU A 19 -5.11 7.40 2.16
N ALA A 20 -6.22 7.55 2.88
CA ALA A 20 -6.22 7.39 4.34
C ALA A 20 -5.78 5.98 4.78
N ARG A 21 -6.18 4.93 4.07
CA ARG A 21 -5.75 3.55 4.36
C ARG A 21 -4.31 3.31 3.95
N LEU A 22 -3.87 3.88 2.82
CA LEU A 22 -2.48 3.86 2.39
C LEU A 22 -1.56 4.48 3.45
N GLU A 23 -1.88 5.69 3.91
CA GLU A 23 -1.11 6.40 4.94
C GLU A 23 -1.05 5.60 6.24
N THR A 24 -2.20 5.05 6.68
CA THR A 24 -2.28 4.20 7.88
C THR A 24 -1.37 2.98 7.76
N ALA A 25 -1.41 2.27 6.62
CA ALA A 25 -0.57 1.09 6.38
C ALA A 25 0.92 1.46 6.38
N VAL A 26 1.31 2.52 5.69
CA VAL A 26 2.71 2.96 5.65
C VAL A 26 3.20 3.40 7.04
N ALA A 27 2.39 4.17 7.77
CA ALA A 27 2.74 4.68 9.10
C ALA A 27 2.93 3.55 10.11
N ALA A 28 2.04 2.55 10.11
CA ALA A 28 2.11 1.39 11.01
C ALA A 28 3.42 0.59 10.84
N HIS A 29 4.00 0.60 9.63
CA HIS A 29 5.20 -0.16 9.30
C HIS A 29 6.45 0.71 9.10
N ALA A 30 6.39 2.02 9.38
CA ALA A 30 7.46 2.98 9.07
C ALA A 30 8.82 2.64 9.71
N ALA A 31 8.84 1.90 10.82
CA ALA A 31 10.06 1.42 11.47
C ALA A 31 10.77 0.29 10.70
N ASN A 32 10.08 -0.42 9.81
CA ASN A 32 10.60 -1.60 9.11
C ASN A 32 11.42 -1.27 7.87
N HIS A 33 12.13 -2.24 7.30
CA HIS A 33 12.81 -2.09 6.01
C HIS A 33 11.83 -1.75 4.87
N ALA A 34 12.31 -1.10 3.81
CA ALA A 34 11.49 -0.65 2.68
C ALA A 34 10.63 -1.78 2.09
N HIS A 35 11.17 -2.99 1.93
CA HIS A 35 10.43 -4.13 1.39
C HIS A 35 9.27 -4.57 2.31
N HIS A 36 9.43 -4.49 3.63
CA HIS A 36 8.36 -4.81 4.57
C HIS A 36 7.25 -3.76 4.56
N ILE A 37 7.59 -2.47 4.38
CA ILE A 37 6.59 -1.41 4.20
C ILE A 37 5.80 -1.66 2.91
N GLN A 38 6.50 -1.97 1.82
CA GLN A 38 5.87 -2.28 0.54
C GLN A 38 4.93 -3.49 0.66
N GLN A 39 5.40 -4.58 1.26
CA GLN A 39 4.59 -5.79 1.42
C GLN A 39 3.35 -5.52 2.28
N ALA A 40 3.51 -4.80 3.40
CA ALA A 40 2.38 -4.47 4.26
C ALA A 40 1.31 -3.62 3.55
N LEU A 41 1.72 -2.69 2.68
CA LEU A 41 0.79 -1.93 1.85
C LEU A 41 0.05 -2.82 0.86
N LEU A 42 0.75 -3.71 0.15
CA LEU A 42 0.12 -4.64 -0.80
C LEU A 42 -0.83 -5.62 -0.09
N ASP A 43 -0.46 -6.12 1.08
CA ASP A 43 -1.29 -6.98 1.91
C ASP A 43 -2.56 -6.25 2.39
N ALA A 44 -2.44 -4.96 2.76
CA ALA A 44 -3.58 -4.14 3.15
C ALA A 44 -4.56 -3.92 1.99
N VAL A 45 -4.05 -3.68 0.77
CA VAL A 45 -4.87 -3.58 -0.44
C VAL A 45 -5.55 -4.91 -0.73
N ALA A 46 -4.82 -6.03 -0.73
CA ALA A 46 -5.39 -7.36 -0.97
C ALA A 46 -6.45 -7.75 0.06
N ALA A 47 -6.22 -7.43 1.35
CA ALA A 47 -7.18 -7.67 2.41
C ALA A 47 -8.44 -6.80 2.25
N PHE A 48 -8.28 -5.55 1.82
CA PHE A 48 -9.40 -4.64 1.59
C PHE A 48 -10.26 -5.06 0.39
N THR A 49 -9.63 -5.40 -0.74
CA THR A 49 -10.36 -5.83 -1.95
C THR A 49 -11.03 -7.18 -1.76
N ALA A 50 -10.50 -8.03 -0.87
CA ALA A 50 -11.09 -9.31 -0.48
C ALA A 50 -11.41 -10.23 -1.69
N GLY A 51 -10.56 -10.18 -2.72
CA GLY A 51 -10.74 -10.96 -3.96
C GLY A 51 -11.64 -10.31 -5.00
N ALA A 52 -12.08 -9.06 -4.79
CA ALA A 52 -12.70 -8.26 -5.84
C ALA A 52 -11.76 -8.14 -7.06
N PRO A 53 -12.30 -8.11 -8.29
CA PRO A 53 -11.50 -7.95 -9.49
C PRO A 53 -10.64 -6.70 -9.43
N GLN A 54 -9.38 -6.82 -9.83
CA GLN A 54 -8.50 -5.67 -9.97
C GLN A 54 -9.02 -4.78 -11.12
N PHE A 55 -9.15 -3.49 -10.83
CA PHE A 55 -9.72 -2.51 -11.75
C PHE A 55 -8.65 -1.79 -12.60
N ASP A 56 -7.45 -1.61 -12.05
CA ASP A 56 -6.34 -0.88 -12.68
C ASP A 56 -4.97 -1.45 -12.26
N ASP A 57 -3.91 -1.09 -12.98
CA ASP A 57 -2.55 -1.56 -12.74
C ASP A 57 -1.95 -0.99 -11.44
N ILE A 58 -1.51 -1.88 -10.56
CA ILE A 58 -0.86 -1.52 -9.30
C ILE A 58 0.66 -1.49 -9.49
N ALA A 59 1.27 -0.32 -9.27
CA ALA A 59 2.71 -0.18 -9.16
C ALA A 59 3.09 0.61 -7.89
N CYS A 60 4.12 0.15 -7.18
CA CYS A 60 4.62 0.78 -5.96
C CYS A 60 6.14 0.71 -5.87
N LEU A 61 6.77 1.84 -5.54
CA LEU A 61 8.19 1.95 -5.21
C LEU A 61 8.35 2.55 -3.82
N THR A 62 9.04 1.81 -2.95
CA THR A 62 9.35 2.24 -1.58
C THR A 62 10.83 2.52 -1.42
N LEU A 63 11.15 3.71 -0.92
CA LEU A 63 12.50 4.15 -0.57
C LEU A 63 12.55 4.45 0.91
N LYS A 64 13.50 3.86 1.64
CA LYS A 64 13.74 4.15 3.04
C LYS A 64 15.15 4.66 3.24
N ARG A 65 15.27 5.88 3.75
CA ARG A 65 16.55 6.41 4.22
C ARG A 65 16.90 5.75 5.55
N LEU A 66 17.98 4.98 5.56
CA LEU A 66 18.55 4.44 6.79
C LEU A 66 19.34 5.55 7.50
N PRO A 67 19.43 5.53 8.83
CA PRO A 67 20.37 6.38 9.53
C PRO A 67 21.80 6.10 9.03
N PRO A 68 22.69 7.10 9.07
CA PRO A 68 24.10 6.87 8.74
C PRO A 68 24.64 5.75 9.63
N THR A 69 25.31 4.78 9.03
CA THR A 69 26.09 3.78 9.76
C THR A 69 27.26 4.52 10.44
N PRO A 70 27.48 4.35 11.75
CA PRO A 70 28.61 4.98 12.45
C PRO A 70 29.96 4.46 11.96
#